data_AF-A0A829QPD8-F1
#
_entry.id   AF-A0A829QPD8-F1
#
_cell.length_a   1.000
_cell.length_b   1.000
_cell.length_c   1.000
_cell.angle_alpha   90.00
_cell.angle_beta   90.00
_cell.angle_gamma   90.00
#
_symmetry.space_group_name_H-M   'P 1'
#
loop_
_entity.id
_entity.type
_entity.pdbx_description
1 polymer ?
#
loop_
_entity_poly.entity_id
_entity_poly.type
_entity_poly.pdbx_seq_one_letter_code
_entity_poly.pdbx_strand_id
1 'polypeptide(L)'
;MTEAVFAETMAKPEDGAFDAMAPENVSPLVVWLGSPESREVTGKVFEVEAGIIRVAEGWAHGPQVDKGARWDPSELGPVVTDLLDKARTPVPVYGSQG
;
A
#
# COMPACT_ATOMS: atom_id res chain seq x y z
N MET A 1 -5.90 8.32 18.10
CA MET A 1 -4.80 9.10 17.48
C MET A 1 -4.94 9.27 15.96
N THR A 2 -6.03 8.84 15.31
CA THR A 2 -6.28 9.09 13.87
C THR A 2 -7.16 10.32 13.62
N GLU A 3 -8.04 10.65 14.56
CA GLU A 3 -9.03 11.74 14.43
C GLU A 3 -8.39 13.12 14.16
N ALA A 4 -7.26 13.44 14.80
CA ALA A 4 -6.60 14.73 14.60
C ALA A 4 -5.93 14.90 13.22
N VAL A 5 -5.58 13.80 12.54
CA VAL A 5 -4.90 13.84 11.23
C VAL A 5 -5.88 14.12 10.08
N PHE A 6 -7.15 13.76 10.25
CA PHE A 6 -8.16 13.82 9.18
C PHE A 6 -9.22 14.91 9.37
N ALA A 7 -9.15 15.71 10.43
CA ALA A 7 -10.22 16.65 10.79
C ALA A 7 -10.58 17.65 9.68
N GLU A 8 -9.59 18.16 8.95
CA GLU A 8 -9.83 19.08 7.82
C GLU A 8 -10.30 18.34 6.56
N THR A 9 -9.78 17.14 6.29
CA THR A 9 -10.13 16.33 5.11
C THR A 9 -11.52 15.70 5.21
N MET A 10 -12.03 15.50 6.42
CA MET A 10 -13.37 14.95 6.72
C MET A 10 -14.45 16.03 6.83
N ALA A 11 -14.12 17.30 6.55
CA ALA A 11 -15.11 18.36 6.55
C ALA A 11 -16.19 18.09 5.49
N LYS A 12 -17.46 18.18 5.90
CA LYS A 12 -18.60 17.99 5.00
C LYS A 12 -18.48 18.99 3.83
N PRO A 13 -18.56 18.55 2.56
CA PRO A 13 -18.53 19.44 1.41
C PRO A 13 -19.73 20.39 1.37
N GLU A 14 -19.65 21.40 0.51
CA GLU A 14 -20.81 22.23 0.16
C GLU A 14 -21.97 21.37 -0.39
N ASP A 15 -23.20 21.79 -0.13
CA ASP A 15 -24.38 21.00 -0.47
C ASP A 15 -24.45 20.69 -1.99
N GLY A 16 -24.51 19.39 -2.31
CA GLY A 16 -24.56 18.88 -3.68
C GLY A 16 -23.20 18.59 -4.31
N ALA A 17 -22.09 18.93 -3.65
CA ALA A 17 -20.76 18.52 -4.09
C ALA A 17 -20.47 17.05 -3.73
N PHE A 18 -19.59 16.41 -4.49
CA PHE A 18 -19.15 15.05 -4.21
C PHE A 18 -18.31 15.00 -2.93
N ASP A 19 -18.77 14.23 -1.95
CA ASP A 19 -18.01 13.95 -0.73
C ASP A 19 -17.06 12.79 -0.99
N ALA A 20 -15.78 13.11 -1.21
CA ALA A 20 -14.74 12.12 -1.44
C ALA A 20 -14.53 11.17 -0.24
N MET A 21 -14.76 11.67 0.97
CA MET A 21 -14.57 10.91 2.21
C MET A 21 -15.83 10.18 2.67
N ALA A 22 -16.93 10.30 1.94
CA ALA A 22 -18.13 9.51 2.19
C ALA A 22 -17.81 8.00 2.14
N PRO A 23 -18.08 7.24 3.22
CA PRO A 23 -17.74 5.82 3.28
C PRO A 23 -18.48 4.98 2.24
N GLU A 24 -19.62 5.46 1.75
CA GLU A 24 -20.42 4.83 0.70
C GLU A 24 -19.63 4.66 -0.60
N ASN A 25 -18.61 5.50 -0.84
CA ASN A 25 -17.76 5.43 -2.03
C ASN A 25 -16.96 4.12 -2.14
N VAL A 26 -16.73 3.40 -1.04
CA VAL A 26 -16.01 2.11 -1.04
C VAL A 26 -16.93 0.95 -1.46
N SER A 27 -18.23 1.07 -1.18
CA SER A 27 -19.21 -0.01 -1.34
C SER A 27 -19.40 -0.52 -2.78
N PRO A 28 -19.33 0.30 -3.85
CA PRO A 28 -19.47 -0.16 -5.23
C PRO A 28 -18.52 -1.29 -5.62
N LEU A 29 -17.23 -1.20 -5.26
CA LEU A 29 -16.27 -2.25 -5.58
C LEU A 29 -16.59 -3.54 -4.82
N VAL A 30 -17.00 -3.44 -3.55
CA VAL A 30 -17.40 -4.60 -2.74
C VAL A 30 -18.59 -5.33 -3.37
N VAL A 31 -19.61 -4.59 -3.80
CA VAL A 31 -20.79 -5.17 -4.46
C VAL A 31 -20.40 -5.85 -5.77
N TRP A 32 -19.57 -5.19 -6.60
CA TRP A 32 -19.12 -5.79 -7.86
C TRP A 32 -18.29 -7.06 -7.63
N LEU A 33 -17.40 -7.07 -6.62
CA LEU A 33 -16.62 -8.26 -6.25
C LEU A 33 -17.49 -9.42 -5.76
N GLY A 34 -18.70 -9.17 -5.23
CA GLY A 34 -19.68 -10.19 -4.87
C GLY A 34 -20.57 -10.68 -6.03
N SER A 35 -20.42 -10.12 -7.23
CA SER A 35 -21.24 -10.46 -8.39
C SER A 35 -20.69 -11.65 -9.18
N PRO A 36 -21.49 -12.30 -10.07
CA PRO A 36 -20.98 -13.35 -10.95
C PRO A 36 -19.91 -12.89 -11.95
N GLU A 37 -19.84 -11.58 -12.25
CA GLU A 37 -18.88 -11.04 -13.21
C GLU A 37 -17.44 -11.08 -12.67
N SER A 38 -17.26 -11.02 -11.35
CA SER A 38 -15.95 -11.04 -10.69
C SER A 38 -15.35 -12.44 -10.52
N ARG A 39 -15.97 -13.49 -11.09
CA ARG A 39 -15.60 -14.91 -10.86
C ARG A 39 -14.11 -15.25 -11.06
N GLU A 40 -13.41 -14.53 -11.92
CA GLU A 40 -11.97 -14.74 -12.20
C GLU A 40 -11.05 -13.88 -11.31
N VAL A 41 -11.61 -12.98 -10.49
CA VAL A 41 -10.85 -12.04 -9.65
C VAL A 41 -10.63 -12.66 -8.27
N THR A 42 -9.44 -13.23 -8.07
CA THR A 42 -9.04 -13.83 -6.78
C THR A 42 -7.60 -13.49 -6.40
N GLY A 43 -7.29 -13.47 -5.10
CA GLY A 43 -5.95 -13.17 -4.56
C GLY A 43 -5.47 -11.76 -4.89
N LYS A 44 -6.37 -10.76 -4.86
CA LYS A 44 -6.09 -9.35 -5.12
C LYS A 44 -6.41 -8.52 -3.88
N VAL A 45 -5.66 -7.44 -3.69
CA VAL A 45 -5.91 -6.43 -2.66
C VAL A 45 -6.08 -5.10 -3.37
N PHE A 46 -7.14 -4.38 -3.01
CA PHE A 46 -7.45 -3.06 -3.56
C PHE A 46 -7.42 -2.01 -2.45
N GLU A 47 -6.67 -0.93 -2.68
CA GLU A 47 -6.79 0.33 -1.95
C GLU A 47 -7.88 1.15 -2.62
N VAL A 48 -8.84 1.67 -1.84
CA VAL A 48 -10.00 2.41 -2.35
C VAL A 48 -10.18 3.68 -1.54
N GLU A 49 -10.29 4.81 -2.23
CA GLU A 49 -10.60 6.12 -1.66
C GLU A 49 -11.40 6.91 -2.68
N ALA A 50 -12.57 7.44 -2.30
CA ALA A 50 -13.42 8.21 -3.20
C ALA A 50 -13.70 7.46 -4.52
N GLY A 51 -13.34 8.06 -5.67
CA GLY A 51 -13.43 7.44 -6.99
C GLY A 51 -12.19 6.65 -7.44
N ILE A 52 -11.20 6.46 -6.57
CA ILE A 52 -9.92 5.81 -6.88
C ILE A 52 -9.97 4.34 -6.48
N ILE A 53 -9.57 3.46 -7.40
CA ILE A 53 -9.32 2.05 -7.14
C ILE A 53 -7.88 1.74 -7.56
N ARG A 54 -7.04 1.33 -6.61
CA ARG A 54 -5.63 0.96 -6.84
C ARG A 54 -5.40 -0.49 -6.46
N VAL A 55 -4.73 -1.26 -7.32
CA VAL A 55 -4.26 -2.61 -6.96
C VAL A 55 -3.00 -2.46 -6.10
N ALA A 56 -3.02 -3.06 -4.91
CA ALA A 56 -1.83 -3.15 -4.08
C ALA A 56 -0.95 -4.31 -4.59
N GLU A 57 0.25 -4.00 -5.07
CA GLU A 57 1.24 -5.01 -5.41
C GLU A 57 1.81 -5.63 -4.13
N GLY A 58 1.92 -6.96 -4.12
CA GLY A 58 2.49 -7.70 -3.01
C GLY A 58 4.02 -7.60 -2.91
N TRP A 59 4.58 -8.40 -2.00
CA TRP A 59 6.03 -8.54 -1.86
C TRP A 59 6.66 -9.11 -3.14
N ALA A 60 7.85 -8.60 -3.47
CA ALA A 60 8.66 -9.09 -4.58
C ALA A 60 10.08 -9.40 -4.10
N HIS A 61 10.78 -10.27 -4.82
CA HIS A 61 12.21 -10.50 -4.60
C HIS A 61 13.01 -9.23 -4.93
N GLY A 62 13.82 -8.80 -3.97
CA GLY A 62 14.75 -7.69 -4.14
C GLY A 62 16.12 -8.15 -4.67
N PRO A 63 17.15 -7.29 -4.56
CA PRO A 63 18.53 -7.68 -4.81
C PRO A 63 18.94 -8.90 -3.98
N GLN A 64 19.74 -9.78 -4.58
CA GLN A 64 20.22 -11.01 -3.96
C GLN A 64 21.71 -11.17 -4.23
N VAL A 65 22.42 -11.72 -3.26
CA VAL A 65 23.81 -12.18 -3.38
C VAL A 65 23.92 -13.57 -2.77
N ASP A 66 24.68 -14.44 -3.41
CA ASP A 66 24.97 -15.78 -2.92
C ASP A 66 26.48 -15.93 -2.73
N LYS A 67 26.90 -16.31 -1.51
CA LYS A 67 28.31 -16.60 -1.21
C LYS A 67 28.72 -17.97 -1.74
N GLY A 68 27.76 -18.88 -1.96
CA GLY A 68 28.00 -20.30 -2.17
C GLY A 68 28.59 -21.01 -0.94
N ALA A 69 28.58 -20.36 0.24
CA ALA A 69 29.13 -20.86 1.50
C ALA A 69 28.50 -20.13 2.69
N ARG A 70 28.84 -20.57 3.91
CA ARG A 70 28.39 -19.90 5.14
C ARG A 70 29.05 -18.51 5.28
N TRP A 71 28.24 -17.49 5.55
CA TRP A 71 28.73 -16.15 5.88
C TRP A 71 29.44 -16.11 7.24
N ASP A 72 30.51 -15.35 7.33
CA ASP A 72 31.09 -14.85 8.58
C ASP A 72 30.34 -13.55 8.94
N PRO A 73 29.75 -13.43 10.16
CA PRO A 73 29.04 -12.22 10.56
C PRO A 73 29.86 -10.93 10.40
N SER A 74 31.18 -10.99 10.54
CA SER A 74 32.07 -9.83 10.40
C SER A 74 32.16 -9.27 8.98
N GLU A 75 31.78 -10.04 7.96
CA GLU A 75 31.85 -9.62 6.55
C GLU A 75 30.52 -9.04 6.02
N LEU A 76 29.44 -9.12 6.80
CA LEU A 76 28.08 -8.79 6.32
C LEU A 76 27.80 -7.29 6.21
N GLY A 77 28.54 -6.43 6.90
CA GLY A 77 28.30 -4.98 6.89
C GLY A 77 28.27 -4.38 5.47
N PRO A 78 29.35 -4.54 4.68
CA PRO A 78 29.39 -4.08 3.29
C PRO A 78 28.35 -4.77 2.40
N VAL A 79 28.09 -6.06 2.61
CA VAL A 79 27.14 -6.86 1.82
C VAL A 79 25.71 -6.34 1.99
N VAL A 80 25.28 -6.12 3.23
CA VAL A 80 23.94 -5.60 3.53
C VAL A 80 23.77 -4.18 2.98
N THR A 81 24.79 -3.34 3.11
CA THR A 81 24.75 -1.96 2.60
C THR A 81 24.55 -1.95 1.08
N ASP A 82 25.32 -2.74 0.34
CA ASP A 82 25.20 -2.87 -1.12
C ASP A 82 23.82 -3.38 -1.58
N LEU A 83 23.23 -4.33 -0.86
CA LEU A 83 21.88 -4.83 -1.17
C LEU A 83 20.81 -3.76 -0.92
N LEU A 84 20.93 -2.97 0.15
CA LEU A 84 19.98 -1.91 0.48
C LEU A 84 20.05 -0.75 -0.49
N ASP A 85 21.25 -0.37 -0.95
CA ASP A 85 21.44 0.68 -1.96
C ASP A 85 20.81 0.32 -3.31
N LYS A 86 20.72 -0.99 -3.62
CA LYS A 86 20.08 -1.52 -4.84
C LYS A 86 18.59 -1.81 -4.66
N ALA A 87 18.10 -1.86 -3.43
CA ALA A 87 16.71 -2.18 -3.17
C ALA A 87 15.80 -1.03 -3.61
N ARG A 88 14.58 -1.36 -4.05
CA ARG A 88 13.57 -0.33 -4.32
C ARG A 88 13.27 0.41 -3.01
N THR A 89 13.19 1.73 -3.08
CA THR A 89 12.76 2.54 -1.94
C THR A 89 11.34 2.12 -1.52
N PRO A 90 11.12 1.77 -0.24
CA PRO A 90 9.80 1.38 0.22
C PRO A 90 8.84 2.58 0.18
N VAL A 91 7.55 2.30 0.02
CA VAL A 91 6.52 3.28 0.35
C VAL A 91 6.71 3.67 1.83
N PRO A 92 6.77 4.96 2.19
CA PRO A 92 6.99 5.38 3.56
C PRO A 92 5.95 4.81 4.52
N VAL A 93 6.35 4.60 5.77
CA VAL A 93 5.41 4.25 6.84
C VAL A 93 4.45 5.42 7.07
N TYR A 94 3.15 5.13 7.10
CA TYR A 94 2.13 6.15 7.30
C TYR A 94 2.36 6.90 8.62
N GLY A 95 2.39 8.24 8.58
CA GLY A 95 2.59 9.10 9.74
C GLY A 95 4.04 9.21 10.25
N SER A 96 5.04 8.63 9.58
CA SER A 96 6.44 8.71 10.02
C SER A 96 7.18 9.96 9.54
N GLN A 97 6.56 10.76 8.68
CA GLN A 97 7.11 12.01 8.15
C GLN A 97 6.41 13.15 8.88
N GLY A 98 7.00 13.63 9.97
CA GLY A 98 6.53 14.74 10.79
C GLY A 98 7.68 15.62 11.23
#